data_AF-A0A800AEP8-F1
#
_entry.id   AF-A0A800AEP8-F1
#
_cell.length_a   1.000
_cell.length_b   1.000
_cell.length_c   1.000
_cell.angle_alpha   90.00
_cell.angle_beta   90.00
_cell.angle_gamma   90.00
#
_symmetry.space_group_name_H-M   'P 1'
#
loop_
_entity.id
_entity.type
_entity.pdbx_description
1 polymer ?
#
loop_
_entity_poly.entity_id
_entity_poly.type
_entity_poly.pdbx_seq_one_letter_code
_entity_poly.pdbx_strand_id
1 'polypeptide(L)'
;MLTPEFLQRLTEKLSQEHLPQTMVKSGIQMFYGSIEEANRAFGTQADSFDELVAQLYASREPSPVARELHKARSHFLKAVAEQYFRVCHDAVRKSDPNHLILGCRFAGYAPTEVVEAMAPYVDVISYNHYGPLPIVAACLRAAKLQRIYAIAQKPILITEFSFKAMDSGLPNTRGAGVPVQTQQERAEERFDGENSNYGLVNIEDEPWEVLVERMTEVNANAESWHVQSGVRILSVPSGHPRVYVCPDDLPTIRAKTEHPQFQRAWKLVRESNSTVCRAFMYLLTGDGEAGRKAIRQWQRDVKRYQGDMDRMGRVFGNLMHQGALVYDWCYNLLSEDEKATFIDALQRIASSHGPGYPADPDGHAVVGHNTEGWLLTGQLPAGVAIYDEDRTMSDAAARLFFRHFVPVRNFVYQAHTHHQGDSYITTRFQHDQAAAWLFRRMGAGDVFSPAQRFVPYQYLYNLRPDGQQMRSGDTFDQTGRDSRKRFIAMMTGAYYDDPILLGVADSDLFHHYGSEGSVFELLFREPDAPTQPLQSLPLTKYFPAPMGEMVARTGWHLGVESRDLRHISAFV
;
A
#
# COMPACT_ATOMS: atom_id res chain seq x y z
N MET A 1 -28.06 -2.59 -6.42
CA MET A 1 -27.51 -1.63 -7.41
C MET A 1 -28.54 -1.35 -8.48
N LEU A 2 -28.62 -0.11 -8.97
CA LEU A 2 -29.49 0.27 -10.09
C LEU A 2 -28.96 -0.40 -11.37
N THR A 3 -29.74 -1.29 -11.98
CA THR A 3 -29.29 -1.97 -13.21
C THR A 3 -29.41 -1.05 -14.42
N PRO A 4 -28.63 -1.26 -15.50
CA PRO A 4 -28.75 -0.51 -16.74
C PRO A 4 -30.18 -0.50 -17.29
N GLU A 5 -30.88 -1.65 -17.22
CA GLU A 5 -32.26 -1.80 -17.69
C GLU A 5 -33.26 -1.05 -16.80
N PHE A 6 -32.96 -0.91 -15.50
CA PHE A 6 -33.76 -0.08 -14.60
C PHE A 6 -33.55 1.41 -14.89
N LEU A 7 -32.30 1.84 -15.10
CA LEU A 7 -31.96 3.23 -15.43
C LEU A 7 -32.58 3.65 -16.77
N GLN A 8 -32.50 2.81 -17.79
CA GLN A 8 -33.11 3.08 -19.10
C GLN A 8 -34.64 3.24 -18.98
N ARG A 9 -35.31 2.32 -18.29
CA ARG A 9 -36.77 2.41 -18.02
C ARG A 9 -37.14 3.64 -17.21
N LEU A 10 -36.30 4.05 -16.27
CA LEU A 10 -36.50 5.27 -15.47
C LEU A 10 -36.38 6.51 -16.37
N THR A 11 -35.33 6.62 -17.19
CA THR A 11 -35.13 7.75 -18.11
C THR A 11 -36.28 7.91 -19.11
N GLU A 12 -36.76 6.79 -19.68
CA GLU A 12 -37.91 6.79 -20.58
C GLU A 12 -39.19 7.31 -19.88
N LYS A 13 -39.44 6.90 -18.63
CA LYS A 13 -40.62 7.33 -17.86
C LYS A 13 -40.57 8.76 -17.35
N LEU A 14 -39.39 9.25 -16.94
CA LEU A 14 -39.21 10.64 -16.50
C LEU A 14 -39.51 11.64 -17.63
N SER A 15 -39.48 11.20 -18.90
CA SER A 15 -39.84 12.02 -20.06
C SER A 15 -41.35 12.13 -20.32
N GLN A 16 -42.19 11.32 -19.66
CA GLN A 16 -43.63 11.19 -19.97
C GLN A 16 -44.59 11.47 -18.79
N GLU A 17 -44.13 11.48 -17.53
CA GLU A 17 -45.01 11.52 -16.33
C GLU A 17 -44.72 12.69 -15.36
N HIS A 18 -45.61 12.85 -14.35
CA HIS A 18 -45.36 13.69 -13.17
C HIS A 18 -44.16 13.17 -12.35
N LEU A 19 -43.00 13.80 -12.55
CA LEU A 19 -41.70 13.49 -11.93
C LEU A 19 -41.76 13.03 -10.45
N PRO A 20 -42.54 13.68 -9.54
CA PRO A 20 -42.56 13.29 -8.13
C PRO A 20 -43.17 11.90 -7.88
N GLN A 21 -44.21 11.51 -8.62
CA GLN A 21 -44.91 10.23 -8.44
C GLN A 21 -44.09 9.06 -8.98
N THR A 22 -43.46 9.25 -10.14
CA THR A 22 -42.56 8.26 -10.76
C THR A 22 -41.38 7.96 -9.84
N MET A 23 -40.78 8.98 -9.21
CA MET A 23 -39.67 8.82 -8.27
C MET A 23 -40.09 8.08 -6.99
N VAL A 24 -41.27 8.39 -6.45
CA VAL A 24 -41.83 7.66 -5.29
C VAL A 24 -42.09 6.20 -5.63
N LYS A 25 -42.73 5.95 -6.77
CA LYS A 25 -43.01 4.60 -7.27
C LYS A 25 -41.72 3.79 -7.38
N SER A 26 -40.70 4.34 -8.03
CA SER A 26 -39.39 3.70 -8.19
C SER A 26 -38.72 3.40 -6.85
N GLY A 27 -38.81 4.32 -5.89
CA GLY A 27 -38.26 4.08 -4.54
C GLY A 27 -38.99 2.97 -3.79
N ILE A 28 -40.32 2.93 -3.85
CA ILE A 28 -41.14 1.88 -3.24
C ILE A 28 -40.84 0.52 -3.89
N GLN A 29 -40.79 0.47 -5.21
CA GLN A 29 -40.46 -0.75 -5.97
C GLN A 29 -39.07 -1.27 -5.62
N MET A 30 -38.09 -0.37 -5.53
CA MET A 30 -36.72 -0.73 -5.20
C MET A 30 -36.58 -1.25 -3.76
N PHE A 31 -37.30 -0.63 -2.82
CA PHE A 31 -37.17 -0.96 -1.40
C PHE A 31 -37.94 -2.22 -0.99
N TYR A 32 -39.16 -2.41 -1.49
CA TYR A 32 -40.04 -3.52 -1.09
C TYR A 32 -40.09 -4.66 -2.12
N GLY A 33 -39.62 -4.48 -3.35
CA GLY A 33 -39.54 -5.56 -4.37
C GLY A 33 -40.87 -6.10 -4.91
N SER A 34 -41.95 -6.10 -4.14
CA SER A 34 -43.28 -6.63 -4.47
C SER A 34 -44.40 -5.73 -3.92
N ILE A 35 -45.58 -5.77 -4.58
CA ILE A 35 -46.73 -4.94 -4.18
C ILE A 35 -47.32 -5.43 -2.86
N GLU A 36 -47.23 -6.73 -2.57
CA GLU A 36 -47.68 -7.36 -1.34
C GLU A 36 -46.88 -6.89 -0.13
N GLU A 37 -45.55 -6.75 -0.27
CA GLU A 37 -44.68 -6.21 0.78
C GLU A 37 -44.94 -4.72 1.01
N ALA A 38 -45.11 -3.95 -0.07
CA ALA A 38 -45.46 -2.54 0.03
C ALA A 38 -46.82 -2.35 0.71
N ASN A 39 -47.85 -3.09 0.31
CA ASN A 39 -49.19 -3.02 0.91
C ASN A 39 -49.15 -3.31 2.42
N ARG A 40 -48.37 -4.31 2.86
CA ARG A 40 -48.18 -4.61 4.30
C ARG A 40 -47.53 -3.44 5.04
N ALA A 41 -46.51 -2.82 4.46
CA ALA A 41 -45.80 -1.71 5.09
C ALA A 41 -46.64 -0.42 5.15
N PHE A 42 -47.39 -0.12 4.08
CA PHE A 42 -48.22 1.07 3.98
C PHE A 42 -49.63 0.91 4.57
N GLY A 43 -50.05 -0.32 4.93
CA GLY A 43 -51.39 -0.59 5.41
C GLY A 43 -52.47 -0.39 4.34
N THR A 44 -52.16 -0.74 3.08
CA THR A 44 -53.00 -0.52 1.90
C THR A 44 -53.37 -1.85 1.23
N GLN A 45 -54.26 -1.81 0.24
CA GLN A 45 -54.68 -2.96 -0.57
C GLN A 45 -54.69 -2.58 -2.05
N ALA A 46 -53.60 -2.00 -2.55
CA ALA A 46 -53.48 -1.63 -3.95
C ALA A 46 -53.10 -2.84 -4.83
N ASP A 47 -53.69 -2.97 -6.01
CA ASP A 47 -53.41 -4.07 -6.95
C ASP A 47 -52.13 -3.82 -7.77
N SER A 48 -51.60 -2.60 -7.73
CA SER A 48 -50.36 -2.22 -8.41
C SER A 48 -49.62 -1.10 -7.69
N PHE A 49 -48.34 -0.93 -7.98
CA PHE A 49 -47.55 0.20 -7.46
C PHE A 49 -48.09 1.57 -7.95
N ASP A 50 -48.72 1.62 -9.12
CA ASP A 50 -49.36 2.84 -9.64
C ASP A 50 -50.56 3.23 -8.78
N GLU A 51 -51.41 2.26 -8.47
CA GLU A 51 -52.56 2.47 -7.61
C GLU A 51 -52.12 2.83 -6.18
N LEU A 52 -51.09 2.16 -5.66
CA LEU A 52 -50.50 2.49 -4.36
C LEU A 52 -50.07 3.95 -4.30
N VAL A 53 -49.29 4.41 -5.28
CA VAL A 53 -48.84 5.81 -5.32
C VAL A 53 -50.03 6.78 -5.45
N ALA A 54 -51.04 6.47 -6.26
CA ALA A 54 -52.24 7.30 -6.34
C ALA A 54 -52.98 7.41 -4.98
N GLN A 55 -53.14 6.30 -4.26
CA GLN A 55 -53.73 6.27 -2.92
C GLN A 55 -52.90 7.09 -1.91
N LEU A 56 -51.57 6.97 -1.95
CA LEU A 56 -50.65 7.71 -1.09
C LEU A 56 -50.75 9.23 -1.29
N TYR A 57 -50.84 9.70 -2.55
CA TYR A 57 -50.96 11.12 -2.87
C TYR A 57 -52.36 11.71 -2.61
N ALA A 58 -53.39 10.86 -2.61
CA ALA A 58 -54.75 11.27 -2.23
C ALA A 58 -54.94 11.42 -0.72
N SER A 59 -54.08 10.79 0.09
CA SER A 59 -54.14 10.87 1.55
C SER A 59 -53.67 12.25 2.06
N ARG A 60 -54.51 12.94 2.85
CA ARG A 60 -54.23 14.29 3.38
C ARG A 60 -53.62 14.32 4.79
N GLU A 61 -53.31 13.18 5.40
CA GLU A 61 -52.84 13.12 6.79
C GLU A 61 -51.37 12.68 6.96
N PRO A 62 -50.63 13.24 7.93
CA PRO A 62 -49.30 12.76 8.30
C PRO A 62 -49.42 11.47 9.14
N SER A 63 -49.69 10.35 8.47
CA SER A 63 -49.86 9.02 9.10
C SER A 63 -48.54 8.21 9.10
N PRO A 64 -48.47 7.00 9.71
CA PRO A 64 -47.34 6.06 9.59
C PRO A 64 -46.84 5.86 8.15
N VAL A 65 -47.72 6.05 7.16
CA VAL A 65 -47.43 6.11 5.73
C VAL A 65 -46.32 7.11 5.39
N ALA A 66 -46.31 8.28 6.00
CA ALA A 66 -45.30 9.32 5.73
C ALA A 66 -43.89 8.86 6.15
N ARG A 67 -43.78 8.06 7.22
CA ARG A 67 -42.50 7.49 7.67
C ARG A 67 -41.99 6.41 6.72
N GLU A 68 -42.88 5.51 6.27
CA GLU A 68 -42.51 4.48 5.29
C GLU A 68 -42.17 5.09 3.92
N LEU A 69 -42.90 6.12 3.52
CA LEU A 69 -42.61 6.88 2.30
C LEU A 69 -41.25 7.58 2.38
N HIS A 70 -40.91 8.13 3.56
CA HIS A 70 -39.59 8.70 3.79
C HIS A 70 -38.48 7.64 3.69
N LYS A 71 -38.65 6.45 4.27
CA LYS A 71 -37.68 5.33 4.13
C LYS A 71 -37.46 4.95 2.68
N ALA A 72 -38.54 4.75 1.91
CA ALA A 72 -38.46 4.41 0.49
C ALA A 72 -37.73 5.50 -0.32
N ARG A 73 -38.03 6.78 -0.04
CA ARG A 73 -37.34 7.93 -0.66
C ARG A 73 -35.86 7.98 -0.31
N SER A 74 -35.50 7.81 0.96
CA SER A 74 -34.10 7.82 1.41
C SER A 74 -33.30 6.65 0.83
N HIS A 75 -33.89 5.46 0.72
CA HIS A 75 -33.24 4.32 0.08
C HIS A 75 -32.97 4.58 -1.40
N PHE A 76 -33.97 5.12 -2.11
CA PHE A 76 -33.82 5.48 -3.52
C PHE A 76 -32.76 6.58 -3.70
N LEU A 77 -32.78 7.62 -2.87
CA LEU A 77 -31.80 8.70 -2.90
C LEU A 77 -30.38 8.18 -2.66
N LYS A 78 -30.19 7.25 -1.71
CA LYS A 78 -28.91 6.59 -1.46
C LYS A 78 -28.40 5.88 -2.72
N ALA A 79 -29.25 5.10 -3.37
CA ALA A 79 -28.88 4.33 -4.55
C ALA A 79 -28.52 5.22 -5.76
N VAL A 80 -29.26 6.31 -5.95
CA VAL A 80 -28.96 7.29 -7.01
C VAL A 80 -27.64 8.01 -6.72
N ALA A 81 -27.42 8.44 -5.48
CA ALA A 81 -26.18 9.07 -5.07
C ALA A 81 -24.99 8.11 -5.25
N GLU A 82 -25.11 6.86 -4.80
CA GLU A 82 -24.07 5.84 -4.92
C GLU A 82 -23.69 5.62 -6.39
N GLN A 83 -24.69 5.49 -7.26
CA GLN A 83 -24.47 5.32 -8.69
C GLN A 83 -23.76 6.54 -9.32
N TYR A 84 -24.17 7.77 -8.96
CA TYR A 84 -23.52 8.99 -9.43
C TYR A 84 -22.04 9.03 -9.01
N PHE A 85 -21.77 8.87 -7.72
CA PHE A 85 -20.42 8.96 -7.18
C PHE A 85 -19.51 7.85 -7.69
N ARG A 86 -20.02 6.62 -7.80
CA ARG A 86 -19.26 5.50 -8.37
C ARG A 86 -18.88 5.76 -9.82
N VAL A 87 -19.82 6.19 -10.67
CA VAL A 87 -19.53 6.46 -12.09
C VAL A 87 -18.47 7.55 -12.24
N CYS A 88 -18.58 8.65 -11.48
CA CYS A 88 -17.59 9.72 -11.50
C CYS A 88 -16.22 9.24 -11.01
N HIS A 89 -16.20 8.50 -9.89
CA HIS A 89 -14.97 7.92 -9.33
C HIS A 89 -14.28 6.98 -10.31
N ASP A 90 -15.00 6.03 -10.88
CA ASP A 90 -14.45 5.03 -11.79
C ASP A 90 -13.89 5.71 -13.05
N ALA A 91 -14.56 6.74 -13.56
CA ALA A 91 -14.09 7.52 -14.69
C ALA A 91 -12.78 8.28 -14.36
N VAL A 92 -12.72 8.96 -13.21
CA VAL A 92 -11.51 9.67 -12.76
C VAL A 92 -10.37 8.69 -12.54
N ARG A 93 -10.57 7.63 -11.74
CA ARG A 93 -9.50 6.66 -11.41
C ARG A 93 -8.97 5.90 -12.62
N LYS A 94 -9.80 5.68 -13.64
CA LYS A 94 -9.35 5.08 -14.90
C LYS A 94 -8.36 5.98 -15.65
N SER A 95 -8.54 7.29 -15.59
CA SER A 95 -7.71 8.26 -16.32
C SER A 95 -6.55 8.81 -15.48
N ASP A 96 -6.75 8.99 -14.18
CA ASP A 96 -5.75 9.45 -13.21
C ASP A 96 -5.97 8.72 -11.87
N PRO A 97 -5.27 7.60 -11.63
CA PRO A 97 -5.48 6.79 -10.43
C PRO A 97 -5.10 7.52 -9.14
N ASN A 98 -4.31 8.59 -9.20
CA ASN A 98 -3.79 9.31 -8.03
C ASN A 98 -4.47 10.67 -7.81
N HIS A 99 -5.48 11.01 -8.61
CA HIS A 99 -6.20 12.28 -8.46
C HIS A 99 -6.92 12.36 -7.11
N LEU A 100 -6.84 13.53 -6.46
CA LEU A 100 -7.61 13.82 -5.25
C LEU A 100 -9.06 14.16 -5.63
N ILE A 101 -10.02 13.35 -5.19
CA ILE A 101 -11.44 13.57 -5.50
C ILE A 101 -12.09 14.35 -4.33
N LEU A 102 -12.29 15.65 -4.54
CA LEU A 102 -12.87 16.57 -3.53
C LEU A 102 -14.40 16.44 -3.33
N GLY A 103 -15.04 15.57 -4.11
CA GLY A 103 -16.48 15.37 -4.09
C GLY A 103 -17.27 16.56 -4.66
N CYS A 104 -18.54 16.68 -4.23
CA CYS A 104 -19.43 17.74 -4.67
C CYS A 104 -19.39 18.93 -3.71
N ARG A 105 -19.38 20.16 -4.23
CA ARG A 105 -19.47 21.40 -3.45
C ARG A 105 -20.93 21.71 -3.12
N PHE A 106 -21.51 20.99 -2.16
CA PHE A 106 -22.94 21.15 -1.83
C PHE A 106 -23.24 22.53 -1.23
N ALA A 107 -24.31 23.17 -1.69
CA ALA A 107 -24.85 24.39 -1.09
C ALA A 107 -25.58 24.06 0.22
N GLY A 108 -24.86 24.04 1.34
CA GLY A 108 -25.33 23.49 2.60
C GLY A 108 -25.09 21.98 2.71
N TYR A 109 -25.68 21.34 3.73
CA TYR A 109 -25.38 19.94 4.04
C TYR A 109 -26.23 18.96 3.22
N ALA A 110 -25.58 17.92 2.69
CA ALA A 110 -26.25 16.82 2.04
C ALA A 110 -27.01 15.94 3.07
N PRO A 111 -28.11 15.28 2.68
CA PRO A 111 -28.77 14.27 3.51
C PRO A 111 -27.82 13.14 3.91
N THR A 112 -28.07 12.49 5.06
CA THR A 112 -27.19 11.42 5.60
C THR A 112 -26.97 10.30 4.60
N GLU A 113 -28.02 9.87 3.91
CA GLU A 113 -27.98 8.83 2.88
C GLU A 113 -27.04 9.19 1.72
N VAL A 114 -26.92 10.47 1.36
CA VAL A 114 -25.99 10.94 0.32
C VAL A 114 -24.55 10.94 0.84
N VAL A 115 -24.35 11.33 2.11
CA VAL A 115 -23.03 11.29 2.76
C VAL A 115 -22.51 9.86 2.84
N GLU A 116 -23.35 8.91 3.26
CA GLU A 116 -23.02 7.49 3.29
C GLU A 116 -22.71 6.95 1.89
N ALA A 117 -23.49 7.33 0.88
CA ALA A 117 -23.31 6.87 -0.48
C ALA A 117 -22.03 7.42 -1.14
N MET A 118 -21.64 8.68 -0.85
CA MET A 118 -20.48 9.30 -1.47
C MET A 118 -19.14 8.90 -0.83
N ALA A 119 -19.14 8.61 0.48
CA ALA A 119 -17.93 8.42 1.27
C ALA A 119 -16.93 7.39 0.70
N PRO A 120 -17.35 6.25 0.09
CA PRO A 120 -16.42 5.30 -0.52
C PRO A 120 -15.70 5.83 -1.78
N TYR A 121 -16.24 6.87 -2.41
CA TYR A 121 -15.87 7.30 -3.76
C TYR A 121 -15.16 8.66 -3.80
N VAL A 122 -14.96 9.30 -2.65
CA VAL A 122 -14.31 10.61 -2.53
C VAL A 122 -13.24 10.60 -1.45
N ASP A 123 -12.25 11.47 -1.60
CA ASP A 123 -11.13 11.62 -0.68
C ASP A 123 -11.39 12.72 0.36
N VAL A 124 -12.15 13.75 -0.02
CA VAL A 124 -12.55 14.87 0.84
C VAL A 124 -14.05 15.11 0.66
N ILE A 125 -14.73 15.49 1.75
CA ILE A 125 -16.13 15.90 1.71
C ILE A 125 -16.22 17.42 1.68
N SER A 126 -16.78 17.97 0.60
CA SER A 126 -16.83 19.41 0.39
C SER A 126 -18.22 20.00 0.64
N TYR A 127 -18.28 21.17 1.29
CA TYR A 127 -19.52 21.92 1.53
C TYR A 127 -19.30 23.41 1.37
N ASN A 128 -20.34 24.11 0.96
CA ASN A 128 -20.43 25.56 1.02
C ASN A 128 -21.24 25.97 2.26
N HIS A 129 -20.81 27.01 2.95
CA HIS A 129 -21.47 27.54 4.15
C HIS A 129 -21.93 28.99 3.94
N TYR A 130 -23.24 29.21 3.92
CA TYR A 130 -23.84 30.55 3.77
C TYR A 130 -24.68 30.96 4.99
N GLY A 131 -24.38 30.39 6.17
CA GLY A 131 -25.11 30.66 7.41
C GLY A 131 -24.82 32.05 7.98
N PRO A 132 -25.69 32.57 8.87
CA PRO A 132 -25.52 33.87 9.53
C PRO A 132 -24.50 33.86 10.67
N LEU A 133 -23.98 32.70 11.04
CA LEU A 133 -22.97 32.56 12.09
C LEU A 133 -21.57 32.60 11.47
N PRO A 134 -20.59 33.27 12.11
CA PRO A 134 -19.20 33.17 11.70
C PRO A 134 -18.75 31.71 11.59
N ILE A 135 -18.02 31.35 10.52
CA ILE A 135 -17.61 29.96 10.23
C ILE A 135 -16.95 29.29 11.43
N VAL A 136 -16.09 30.00 12.16
CA VAL A 136 -15.41 29.45 13.34
C VAL A 136 -16.41 29.15 14.47
N ALA A 137 -17.38 30.03 14.72
CA ALA A 137 -18.43 29.79 15.71
C ALA A 137 -19.41 28.67 15.29
N ALA A 138 -19.66 28.53 13.98
CA ALA A 138 -20.43 27.43 13.42
C ALA A 138 -19.67 26.10 13.54
N CYS A 139 -18.37 26.06 13.20
CA CYS A 139 -17.48 24.90 13.30
C CYS A 139 -17.26 24.46 14.75
N LEU A 140 -17.03 25.39 15.68
CA LEU A 140 -16.87 25.10 17.11
C LEU A 140 -18.16 24.60 17.78
N ARG A 141 -19.34 24.82 17.16
CA ARG A 141 -20.65 24.30 17.61
C ARG A 141 -21.22 23.21 16.69
N ALA A 142 -20.45 22.70 15.73
CA ALA A 142 -20.98 21.91 14.62
C ALA A 142 -21.18 20.42 14.95
N ALA A 143 -22.22 20.10 15.72
CA ALA A 143 -22.74 18.72 15.82
C ALA A 143 -22.98 18.09 14.43
N LYS A 144 -23.29 18.91 13.42
CA LYS A 144 -23.46 18.47 12.02
C LYS A 144 -22.15 18.05 11.34
N LEU A 145 -21.07 18.82 11.48
CA LEU A 145 -19.76 18.46 10.91
C LEU A 145 -19.20 17.22 11.61
N GLN A 146 -19.35 17.14 12.94
CA GLN A 146 -18.99 15.96 13.71
C GLN A 146 -19.77 14.73 13.26
N ARG A 147 -21.08 14.86 13.02
CA ARG A 147 -21.92 13.76 12.49
C ARG A 147 -21.49 13.34 11.09
N ILE A 148 -21.19 14.30 10.20
CA ILE A 148 -20.69 13.99 8.85
C ILE A 148 -19.36 13.25 8.93
N TYR A 149 -18.43 13.73 9.77
CA TYR A 149 -17.15 13.06 9.98
C TYR A 149 -17.34 11.66 10.58
N ALA A 150 -18.23 11.51 11.55
CA ALA A 150 -18.55 10.21 12.16
C ALA A 150 -19.05 9.19 11.12
N ILE A 151 -19.85 9.64 10.13
CA ILE A 151 -20.37 8.81 9.05
C ILE A 151 -19.30 8.52 7.99
N ALA A 152 -18.63 9.56 7.48
CA ALA A 152 -17.78 9.43 6.30
C ALA A 152 -16.34 9.00 6.64
N GLN A 153 -15.85 9.33 7.85
CA GLN A 153 -14.44 9.20 8.25
C GLN A 153 -13.47 9.80 7.22
N LYS A 154 -13.84 10.95 6.64
CA LYS A 154 -13.06 11.69 5.64
C LYS A 154 -12.82 13.12 6.11
N PRO A 155 -11.70 13.77 5.71
CA PRO A 155 -11.52 15.20 5.87
C PRO A 155 -12.70 15.99 5.28
N ILE A 156 -13.08 17.09 5.94
CA ILE A 156 -14.15 17.98 5.49
C ILE A 156 -13.55 19.32 5.08
N LEU A 157 -13.90 19.81 3.89
CA LEU A 157 -13.45 21.09 3.36
C LEU A 157 -14.65 22.03 3.17
N ILE A 158 -14.55 23.23 3.74
CA ILE A 158 -15.50 24.31 3.44
C ILE A 158 -14.98 25.04 2.20
N THR A 159 -15.64 24.85 1.07
CA THR A 159 -15.15 25.32 -0.23
C THR A 159 -15.73 26.66 -0.67
N GLU A 160 -16.72 27.20 0.05
CA GLU A 160 -17.30 28.51 -0.25
C GLU A 160 -18.06 29.08 0.95
N PHE A 161 -18.08 30.40 1.04
CA PHE A 161 -18.94 31.18 1.91
C PHE A 161 -19.12 32.59 1.36
N SER A 162 -20.21 33.28 1.71
CA SER A 162 -20.47 34.62 1.17
C SER A 162 -21.28 35.51 2.10
N PHE A 163 -21.03 36.82 1.97
CA PHE A 163 -21.76 37.94 2.56
C PHE A 163 -21.95 39.00 1.47
N LYS A 164 -23.07 39.70 1.46
CA LYS A 164 -23.40 40.72 0.43
C LYS A 164 -23.62 42.07 1.10
N ALA A 165 -23.08 43.15 0.54
CA ALA A 165 -23.22 44.50 1.11
C ALA A 165 -24.29 45.29 0.36
N MET A 166 -25.30 45.82 1.05
CA MET A 166 -26.42 46.51 0.41
C MET A 166 -26.05 47.89 -0.16
N ASP A 167 -24.96 48.51 0.29
CA ASP A 167 -24.41 49.77 -0.21
C ASP A 167 -23.44 49.61 -1.41
N SER A 168 -23.24 48.40 -1.94
CA SER A 168 -22.27 48.15 -3.02
C SER A 168 -22.69 48.71 -4.40
N GLY A 169 -23.87 49.31 -4.51
CA GLY A 169 -24.47 49.74 -5.79
C GLY A 169 -25.02 48.60 -6.64
N LEU A 170 -24.93 47.35 -6.18
CA LEU A 170 -25.53 46.17 -6.83
C LEU A 170 -26.89 45.82 -6.20
N PRO A 171 -27.81 45.17 -6.95
CA PRO A 171 -29.14 44.86 -6.43
C PRO A 171 -29.13 43.97 -5.18
N ASN A 172 -28.22 42.99 -5.10
CA ASN A 172 -28.05 42.02 -3.99
C ASN A 172 -29.32 41.26 -3.52
N THR A 173 -30.44 41.41 -4.23
CA THR A 173 -31.75 40.81 -3.94
C THR A 173 -31.86 39.32 -4.29
N ARG A 174 -30.86 38.75 -4.96
CA ARG A 174 -30.79 37.33 -5.35
C ARG A 174 -29.41 36.75 -5.02
N GLY A 175 -29.33 35.43 -4.84
CA GLY A 175 -28.07 34.71 -4.55
C GLY A 175 -27.80 34.44 -3.07
N ALA A 176 -26.85 33.53 -2.82
CA ALA A 176 -26.49 33.02 -1.49
C ALA A 176 -25.71 34.03 -0.63
N GLY A 177 -25.72 33.83 0.69
CA GLY A 177 -25.05 34.67 1.68
C GLY A 177 -25.95 35.71 2.32
N VAL A 178 -25.66 36.04 3.58
CA VAL A 178 -26.45 36.98 4.38
C VAL A 178 -26.12 38.42 3.94
N PRO A 179 -27.15 39.25 3.66
CA PRO A 179 -26.92 40.66 3.38
C PRO A 179 -26.58 41.41 4.66
N VAL A 180 -25.55 42.25 4.58
CA VAL A 180 -25.16 43.23 5.59
C VAL A 180 -25.37 44.63 5.02
N GLN A 181 -25.46 45.66 5.87
CA GLN A 181 -25.85 46.99 5.40
C GLN A 181 -24.75 47.65 4.57
N THR A 182 -23.50 47.54 5.02
CA THR A 182 -22.39 48.28 4.43
C THR A 182 -21.25 47.39 3.92
N GLN A 183 -20.43 47.90 3.00
CA GLN A 183 -19.19 47.26 2.56
C GLN A 183 -18.23 47.08 3.73
N GLN A 184 -18.27 48.01 4.69
CA GLN A 184 -17.52 47.96 5.93
C GLN A 184 -18.03 46.84 6.85
N GLU A 185 -19.34 46.72 7.07
CA GLU A 185 -19.91 45.58 7.80
C GLU A 185 -19.62 44.24 7.12
N ARG A 186 -19.56 44.20 5.77
CA ARG A 186 -19.18 42.98 5.02
C ARG A 186 -17.73 42.57 5.30
N ALA A 187 -16.86 43.55 5.58
CA ALA A 187 -15.50 43.33 6.02
C ALA A 187 -15.44 42.98 7.53
N GLU A 188 -16.26 43.60 8.38
CA GLU A 188 -16.22 43.50 9.85
C GLU A 188 -17.02 42.35 10.47
N GLU A 189 -18.13 41.89 9.89
CA GLU A 189 -18.85 40.67 10.34
C GLU A 189 -18.00 39.38 10.14
N ARG A 190 -16.78 39.53 9.61
CA ARG A 190 -15.70 38.56 9.62
C ARG A 190 -14.77 38.88 10.80
N PHE A 191 -14.90 38.11 11.88
CA PHE A 191 -14.31 38.41 13.21
C PHE A 191 -12.76 38.43 13.27
N ASP A 192 -12.02 38.10 12.22
CA ASP A 192 -10.56 38.23 12.19
C ASP A 192 -10.05 39.53 11.56
N GLY A 193 -10.93 40.38 11.02
CA GLY A 193 -10.52 41.57 10.28
C GLY A 193 -9.94 41.25 8.88
N GLU A 194 -10.21 40.05 8.33
CA GLU A 194 -9.90 39.76 6.93
C GLU A 194 -10.83 40.53 5.97
N ASN A 195 -10.34 41.67 5.49
CA ASN A 195 -10.56 42.06 4.11
C ASN A 195 -10.10 40.88 3.23
N SER A 196 -10.93 40.44 2.30
CA SER A 196 -10.69 39.24 1.49
C SER A 196 -9.38 39.31 0.70
N ASN A 197 -8.30 38.85 1.32
CA ASN A 197 -6.99 38.65 0.75
C ASN A 197 -6.86 37.22 0.22
N TYR A 198 -7.98 36.64 -0.23
CA TYR A 198 -7.98 35.36 -0.92
C TYR A 198 -7.84 35.60 -2.43
N GLY A 199 -7.03 34.76 -3.06
CA GLY A 199 -6.53 35.00 -4.41
C GLY A 199 -5.06 35.40 -4.36
N LEU A 200 -4.56 35.94 -5.48
CA LEU A 200 -3.16 36.29 -5.62
C LEU A 200 -2.87 37.75 -5.23
N VAL A 201 -3.90 38.55 -4.93
CA VAL A 201 -3.81 40.01 -4.70
C VAL A 201 -4.65 40.49 -3.52
N ASN A 202 -4.36 41.69 -3.03
CA ASN A 202 -5.06 42.41 -1.96
C ASN A 202 -6.22 43.26 -2.49
N ILE A 203 -6.89 44.02 -1.60
CA ILE A 203 -8.02 44.90 -1.96
C ILE A 203 -7.63 46.11 -2.84
N GLU A 204 -6.33 46.36 -3.00
CA GLU A 204 -5.75 47.42 -3.85
C GLU A 204 -5.17 46.83 -5.16
N ASP A 205 -5.47 45.57 -5.47
CA ASP A 205 -4.95 44.80 -6.61
C ASP A 205 -3.42 44.53 -6.56
N GLU A 206 -2.79 44.64 -5.39
CA GLU A 206 -1.37 44.36 -5.21
C GLU A 206 -1.12 42.88 -4.85
N PRO A 207 -0.10 42.23 -5.41
CA PRO A 207 0.15 40.81 -5.18
C PRO A 207 0.61 40.49 -3.76
N TRP A 208 0.14 39.35 -3.23
CA TRP A 208 0.69 38.75 -2.02
C TRP A 208 2.03 38.09 -2.33
N GLU A 209 3.12 38.85 -2.38
CA GLU A 209 4.43 38.38 -2.88
C GLU A 209 4.81 36.97 -2.38
N VAL A 210 4.76 36.74 -1.06
CA VAL A 210 5.08 35.44 -0.45
C VAL A 210 4.16 34.32 -0.96
N LEU A 211 2.85 34.58 -1.08
CA LEU A 211 1.88 33.59 -1.55
C LEU A 211 2.01 33.34 -3.05
N VAL A 212 2.22 34.39 -3.85
CA VAL A 212 2.36 34.34 -5.31
C VAL A 212 3.64 33.60 -5.69
N GLU A 213 4.77 33.91 -5.04
CA GLU A 213 6.03 33.20 -5.23
C GLU A 213 5.88 31.72 -4.84
N ARG A 214 5.28 31.45 -3.67
CA ARG A 214 5.08 30.07 -3.21
C ARG A 214 4.14 29.29 -4.12
N MET A 215 3.03 29.89 -4.56
CA MET A 215 2.12 29.24 -5.52
C MET A 215 2.81 28.99 -6.86
N THR A 216 3.67 29.90 -7.33
CA THR A 216 4.45 29.71 -8.56
C THR A 216 5.39 28.52 -8.43
N GLU A 217 6.14 28.44 -7.33
CA GLU A 217 7.03 27.32 -7.04
C GLU A 217 6.27 25.99 -6.90
N VAL A 218 5.19 25.98 -6.10
CA VAL A 218 4.35 24.81 -5.83
C VAL A 218 3.72 24.30 -7.13
N ASN A 219 3.11 25.18 -7.93
CA ASN A 219 2.47 24.79 -9.18
C ASN A 219 3.46 24.31 -10.23
N ALA A 220 4.64 24.92 -10.33
CA ALA A 220 5.70 24.46 -11.23
C ALA A 220 6.17 23.03 -10.90
N ASN A 221 6.06 22.61 -9.64
CA ASN A 221 6.44 21.28 -9.18
C ASN A 221 5.24 20.31 -9.06
N ALA A 222 4.01 20.76 -9.27
CA ALA A 222 2.80 19.97 -9.00
C ALA A 222 2.77 18.67 -9.80
N GLU A 223 3.13 18.68 -11.08
CA GLU A 223 3.19 17.46 -11.91
C GLU A 223 4.27 16.48 -11.41
N SER A 224 5.44 17.00 -11.02
CA SER A 224 6.52 16.19 -10.44
C SER A 224 6.08 15.55 -9.12
N TRP A 225 5.40 16.31 -8.26
CA TRP A 225 4.83 15.79 -7.01
C TRP A 225 3.70 14.81 -7.24
N HIS A 226 2.88 14.97 -8.29
CA HIS A 226 1.81 14.04 -8.66
C HIS A 226 2.37 12.70 -9.18
N VAL A 227 3.48 12.76 -9.93
CA VAL A 227 4.23 11.56 -10.32
C VAL A 227 4.87 10.91 -9.08
N GLN A 228 5.39 11.70 -8.15
CA GLN A 228 5.96 11.20 -6.89
C GLN A 228 4.90 10.66 -5.91
N SER A 229 3.67 11.20 -5.93
CA SER A 229 2.55 10.74 -5.10
C SER A 229 1.91 9.46 -5.63
N GLY A 230 2.22 9.08 -6.88
CA GLY A 230 1.95 7.76 -7.44
C GLY A 230 2.70 6.61 -6.77
N VAL A 231 3.57 6.91 -5.81
CA VAL A 231 4.04 5.95 -4.80
C VAL A 231 2.86 5.55 -3.92
N ARG A 232 2.12 4.53 -4.37
CA ARG A 232 1.07 3.88 -3.59
C ARG A 232 1.74 3.26 -2.37
N ILE A 233 1.67 3.91 -1.20
CA ILE A 233 1.93 3.22 0.07
C ILE A 233 0.81 2.19 0.18
N LEU A 234 1.14 0.95 -0.18
CA LEU A 234 0.18 -0.15 -0.18
C LEU A 234 -0.40 -0.30 1.22
N SER A 235 -1.71 -0.48 1.30
CA SER A 235 -2.39 -0.72 2.57
C SER A 235 -1.81 -1.98 3.20
N VAL A 236 -1.25 -1.86 4.40
CA VAL A 236 -0.82 -3.01 5.19
C VAL A 236 -2.05 -3.86 5.51
N PRO A 237 -2.04 -5.19 5.24
CA PRO A 237 -3.15 -6.07 5.56
C PRO A 237 -3.50 -6.02 7.04
N SER A 238 -4.80 -6.08 7.37
CA SER A 238 -5.26 -6.17 8.75
C SER A 238 -5.00 -7.57 9.32
N GLY A 239 -4.57 -7.64 10.58
CA GLY A 239 -4.36 -8.90 11.29
C GLY A 239 -2.98 -9.52 11.03
N HIS A 240 -2.74 -10.66 11.70
CA HIS A 240 -1.45 -11.36 11.72
C HIS A 240 -1.63 -12.85 11.38
N PRO A 241 -0.63 -13.51 10.78
CA PRO A 241 0.64 -12.95 10.29
C PRO A 241 0.47 -12.14 8.99
N ARG A 242 1.38 -11.22 8.73
CA ARG A 242 1.45 -10.43 7.49
C ARG A 242 2.88 -10.13 7.01
N VAL A 243 3.90 -10.53 7.77
CA VAL A 243 5.31 -10.40 7.37
C VAL A 243 5.74 -11.68 6.67
N TYR A 244 5.86 -11.62 5.34
CA TYR A 244 6.19 -12.71 4.40
C TYR A 244 5.19 -13.86 4.27
N VAL A 245 4.15 -13.91 5.11
CA VAL A 245 3.18 -14.99 5.12
C VAL A 245 1.85 -14.46 5.63
N CYS A 246 0.76 -14.85 4.97
CA CYS A 246 -0.61 -14.56 5.42
C CYS A 246 -1.28 -15.83 5.96
N PRO A 247 -2.40 -15.71 6.72
CA PRO A 247 -3.12 -16.88 7.24
C PRO A 247 -3.47 -17.92 6.17
N ASP A 248 -3.83 -17.45 4.96
CA ASP A 248 -4.24 -18.29 3.83
C ASP A 248 -3.10 -19.14 3.24
N ASP A 249 -1.84 -18.75 3.49
CA ASP A 249 -0.66 -19.49 3.02
C ASP A 249 -0.33 -20.70 3.91
N LEU A 250 -0.75 -20.67 5.18
CA LEU A 250 -0.33 -21.63 6.20
C LEU A 250 -0.69 -23.09 5.88
N PRO A 251 -1.87 -23.42 5.33
CA PRO A 251 -2.19 -24.80 4.96
C PRO A 251 -1.20 -25.38 3.95
N THR A 252 -0.84 -24.60 2.92
CA THR A 252 0.11 -25.01 1.88
C THR A 252 1.51 -25.16 2.46
N ILE A 253 1.95 -24.24 3.32
CA ILE A 253 3.26 -24.33 3.97
C ILE A 253 3.35 -25.55 4.90
N ARG A 254 2.27 -25.87 5.64
CA ARG A 254 2.20 -27.11 6.45
C ARG A 254 2.30 -28.36 5.59
N ALA A 255 1.63 -28.40 4.43
CA ALA A 255 1.74 -29.55 3.53
C ALA A 255 3.18 -29.78 3.05
N LYS A 256 3.98 -28.72 2.89
CA LYS A 256 5.40 -28.83 2.51
C LYS A 256 6.23 -29.59 3.55
N THR A 257 5.87 -29.61 4.84
CA THR A 257 6.68 -30.30 5.88
C THR A 257 6.67 -31.83 5.74
N GLU A 258 5.67 -32.38 5.05
CA GLU A 258 5.56 -33.82 4.77
C GLU A 258 6.14 -34.18 3.41
N HIS A 259 6.37 -33.19 2.54
CA HIS A 259 6.82 -33.42 1.17
C HIS A 259 8.32 -33.82 1.12
N PRO A 260 8.71 -34.88 0.37
CA PRO A 260 10.10 -35.39 0.38
C PRO A 260 11.16 -34.34 0.05
N GLN A 261 10.88 -33.44 -0.89
CA GLN A 261 11.78 -32.36 -1.31
C GLN A 261 12.19 -31.44 -0.14
N PHE A 262 11.29 -31.22 0.82
CA PHE A 262 11.49 -30.26 1.89
C PHE A 262 11.91 -30.90 3.22
N GLN A 263 12.05 -32.23 3.29
CA GLN A 263 12.43 -32.94 4.53
C GLN A 263 13.76 -32.45 5.11
N ARG A 264 14.73 -32.11 4.25
CA ARG A 264 16.00 -31.53 4.69
C ARG A 264 15.79 -30.16 5.36
N ALA A 265 15.07 -29.27 4.69
CA ALA A 265 14.78 -27.93 5.19
C ALA A 265 13.99 -28.00 6.52
N TRP A 266 12.96 -28.84 6.56
CA TRP A 266 12.12 -29.04 7.73
C TRP A 266 12.90 -29.60 8.92
N LYS A 267 13.77 -30.60 8.69
CA LYS A 267 14.65 -31.12 9.75
C LYS A 267 15.54 -30.03 10.35
N LEU A 268 16.18 -29.21 9.51
CA LEU A 268 17.04 -28.12 9.96
C LEU A 268 16.26 -27.09 10.78
N VAL A 269 15.04 -26.76 10.38
CA VAL A 269 14.16 -25.84 11.13
C VAL A 269 13.78 -26.43 12.49
N ARG A 270 13.32 -27.67 12.53
CA ARG A 270 12.85 -28.34 13.75
C ARG A 270 13.96 -28.53 14.79
N GLU A 271 15.19 -28.81 14.35
CA GLU A 271 16.34 -29.04 15.22
C GLU A 271 17.06 -27.74 15.62
N SER A 272 16.68 -26.61 15.03
CA SER A 272 17.31 -25.31 15.25
C SER A 272 16.86 -24.65 16.54
N ASN A 273 17.82 -24.05 17.25
CA ASN A 273 17.56 -23.17 18.39
C ASN A 273 17.45 -21.69 18.00
N SER A 274 17.50 -21.36 16.70
CA SER A 274 17.32 -19.98 16.21
C SER A 274 15.95 -19.44 16.63
N THR A 275 15.95 -18.17 17.02
CA THR A 275 14.76 -17.40 17.37
C THR A 275 13.71 -17.45 16.26
N VAL A 276 14.12 -17.29 14.99
CA VAL A 276 13.21 -17.32 13.83
C VAL A 276 12.61 -18.70 13.62
N CYS A 277 13.42 -19.76 13.75
CA CYS A 277 12.93 -21.13 13.62
C CYS A 277 11.87 -21.45 14.68
N ARG A 278 12.07 -20.98 15.93
CA ARG A 278 11.07 -21.17 17.01
C ARG A 278 9.78 -20.41 16.77
N ALA A 279 9.86 -19.17 16.28
CA ALA A 279 8.67 -18.41 15.89
C ALA A 279 7.92 -19.10 14.74
N PHE A 280 8.67 -19.61 13.75
CA PHE A 280 8.10 -20.37 12.64
C PHE A 280 7.46 -21.70 13.10
N MET A 281 8.05 -22.39 14.08
CA MET A 281 7.43 -23.57 14.69
C MET A 281 6.08 -23.21 15.31
N TYR A 282 5.99 -22.14 16.10
CA TYR A 282 4.71 -21.67 16.63
C TYR A 282 3.71 -21.35 15.52
N LEU A 283 4.14 -20.64 14.48
CA LEU A 283 3.31 -20.28 13.34
C LEU A 283 2.68 -21.51 12.67
N LEU A 284 3.48 -22.57 12.45
CA LEU A 284 2.99 -23.78 11.79
C LEU A 284 2.22 -24.72 12.71
N THR A 285 2.65 -24.91 13.95
CA THR A 285 2.10 -25.98 14.82
C THR A 285 1.16 -25.48 15.91
N GLY A 286 1.16 -24.18 16.19
CA GLY A 286 0.47 -23.61 17.36
C GLY A 286 1.18 -23.88 18.70
N ASP A 287 2.43 -24.37 18.68
CA ASP A 287 3.21 -24.61 19.91
C ASP A 287 3.55 -23.29 20.63
N GLY A 288 2.70 -22.93 21.59
CA GLY A 288 2.86 -21.70 22.37
C GLY A 288 4.16 -21.66 23.18
N GLU A 289 4.74 -22.79 23.55
CA GLU A 289 6.03 -22.82 24.27
C GLU A 289 7.17 -22.39 23.34
N ALA A 290 7.18 -22.87 22.10
CA ALA A 290 8.12 -22.44 21.07
C ALA A 290 8.01 -20.93 20.81
N GLY A 291 6.79 -20.41 20.65
CA GLY A 291 6.55 -18.99 20.42
C GLY A 291 7.00 -18.12 21.60
N ARG A 292 6.66 -18.49 22.84
CA ARG A 292 7.13 -17.79 24.05
C ARG A 292 8.65 -17.87 24.22
N LYS A 293 9.29 -18.98 23.83
CA LYS A 293 10.76 -19.09 23.82
C LYS A 293 11.38 -18.16 22.77
N ALA A 294 10.76 -17.99 21.61
CA ALA A 294 11.23 -17.05 20.58
C ALA A 294 11.19 -15.60 21.10
N ILE A 295 10.05 -15.17 21.67
CA ILE A 295 9.86 -13.84 22.27
C ILE A 295 10.95 -13.54 23.31
N ARG A 296 11.12 -14.42 24.30
CA ARG A 296 12.11 -14.25 25.37
C ARG A 296 13.56 -14.32 24.88
N GLN A 297 13.84 -15.10 23.84
CA GLN A 297 15.18 -15.18 23.27
C GLN A 297 15.53 -13.88 22.55
N TRP A 298 14.63 -13.38 21.70
CA TRP A 298 14.82 -12.11 21.01
C TRP A 298 15.05 -10.94 21.97
N GLN A 299 14.21 -10.81 23.01
CA GLN A 299 14.35 -9.75 24.02
C GLN A 299 15.69 -9.82 24.79
N ARG A 300 16.26 -11.01 24.95
CA ARG A 300 17.59 -11.17 25.56
C ARG A 300 18.70 -10.81 24.57
N ASP A 301 18.58 -11.27 23.32
CA ASP A 301 19.59 -11.05 22.30
C ASP A 301 19.70 -9.57 21.91
N VAL A 302 18.58 -8.86 21.81
CA VAL A 302 18.58 -7.42 21.52
C VAL A 302 19.28 -6.60 22.61
N LYS A 303 19.26 -7.07 23.87
CA LYS A 303 20.02 -6.45 24.97
C LYS A 303 21.49 -6.87 24.95
N ARG A 304 21.76 -8.14 24.67
CA ARG A 304 23.12 -8.71 24.64
C ARG A 304 23.98 -8.09 23.54
N TYR A 305 23.39 -7.79 22.39
CA TYR A 305 24.13 -7.40 21.17
C TYR A 305 24.00 -5.91 20.84
N GLN A 306 23.60 -5.04 21.78
CA GLN A 306 23.37 -3.59 21.53
C GLN A 306 24.56 -2.85 20.90
N GLY A 307 25.80 -3.33 21.05
CA GLY A 307 27.00 -2.75 20.44
C GLY A 307 27.44 -3.38 19.12
N ASP A 308 26.79 -4.45 18.67
CA ASP A 308 27.14 -5.16 17.42
C ASP A 308 26.21 -4.67 16.30
N MET A 309 26.63 -3.60 15.61
CA MET A 309 25.84 -2.98 14.54
C MET A 309 25.47 -3.96 13.42
N ASP A 310 26.34 -4.93 13.15
CA ASP A 310 26.10 -5.94 12.12
C ASP A 310 24.91 -6.80 12.49
N ARG A 311 24.91 -7.32 13.73
CA ARG A 311 23.82 -8.12 14.27
C ARG A 311 22.56 -7.31 14.56
N MET A 312 22.68 -6.04 14.89
CA MET A 312 21.52 -5.19 15.19
C MET A 312 20.65 -4.99 13.95
N GLY A 313 21.25 -4.63 12.81
CA GLY A 313 20.43 -4.42 11.61
C GLY A 313 21.13 -4.30 10.26
N ARG A 314 22.45 -4.54 10.17
CA ARG A 314 23.12 -4.48 8.86
C ARG A 314 22.93 -5.75 8.04
N VAL A 315 23.29 -6.92 8.56
CA VAL A 315 23.35 -8.16 7.75
C VAL A 315 21.97 -8.80 7.58
N PHE A 316 21.81 -9.70 6.61
CA PHE A 316 20.55 -10.45 6.47
C PHE A 316 20.30 -11.33 7.70
N GLY A 317 19.06 -11.35 8.19
CA GLY A 317 18.70 -12.08 9.41
C GLY A 317 19.19 -11.41 10.69
N ASN A 318 19.49 -10.12 10.64
CA ASN A 318 19.79 -9.29 11.82
C ASN A 318 18.62 -9.23 12.83
N LEU A 319 18.88 -8.72 14.03
CA LEU A 319 17.92 -8.68 15.12
C LEU A 319 16.71 -7.78 14.84
N MET A 320 16.81 -6.75 14.02
CA MET A 320 15.64 -6.01 13.56
C MET A 320 14.72 -6.90 12.70
N HIS A 321 15.30 -7.62 11.74
CA HIS A 321 14.59 -8.56 10.89
C HIS A 321 13.93 -9.68 11.72
N GLN A 322 14.70 -10.31 12.61
CA GLN A 322 14.19 -11.34 13.50
C GLN A 322 13.08 -10.80 14.39
N GLY A 323 13.20 -9.55 14.86
CA GLY A 323 12.19 -8.89 15.67
C GLY A 323 10.86 -8.73 14.94
N ALA A 324 10.91 -8.31 13.68
CA ALA A 324 9.74 -8.23 12.82
C ALA A 324 9.04 -9.60 12.68
N LEU A 325 9.81 -10.65 12.37
CA LEU A 325 9.29 -12.02 12.23
C LEU A 325 8.67 -12.54 13.53
N VAL A 326 9.36 -12.38 14.66
CA VAL A 326 8.89 -12.85 15.96
C VAL A 326 7.66 -12.07 16.40
N TYR A 327 7.65 -10.75 16.21
CA TYR A 327 6.51 -9.90 16.57
C TYR A 327 5.26 -10.33 15.81
N ASP A 328 5.38 -10.42 14.49
CA ASP A 328 4.25 -10.73 13.60
C ASP A 328 3.76 -12.17 13.78
N TRP A 329 4.66 -13.15 13.75
CA TRP A 329 4.29 -14.56 13.79
C TRP A 329 3.84 -15.01 15.19
N CYS A 330 4.32 -14.37 16.25
CA CYS A 330 3.93 -14.66 17.63
C CYS A 330 2.98 -13.60 18.21
N TYR A 331 2.34 -12.77 17.38
CA TYR A 331 1.57 -11.60 17.82
C TYR A 331 0.56 -11.92 18.94
N ASN A 332 -0.19 -13.01 18.79
CA ASN A 332 -1.21 -13.46 19.74
C ASN A 332 -0.66 -13.92 21.11
N LEU A 333 0.66 -14.08 21.25
CA LEU A 333 1.32 -14.47 22.50
C LEU A 333 1.94 -13.28 23.24
N LEU A 334 2.02 -12.10 22.62
CA LEU A 334 2.63 -10.91 23.21
C LEU A 334 1.66 -10.23 24.18
N SER A 335 2.13 -9.88 25.37
CA SER A 335 1.45 -8.89 26.21
C SER A 335 1.65 -7.47 25.68
N GLU A 336 0.82 -6.52 26.11
CA GLU A 336 0.97 -5.10 25.74
C GLU A 336 2.35 -4.54 26.16
N ASP A 337 2.88 -4.93 27.32
CA ASP A 337 4.24 -4.57 27.75
C ASP A 337 5.33 -5.16 26.84
N GLU A 338 5.13 -6.39 26.37
CA GLU A 338 6.05 -7.03 25.44
C GLU A 338 5.98 -6.35 24.07
N LYS A 339 4.79 -5.97 23.59
CA LYS A 339 4.63 -5.19 22.36
C LYS A 339 5.37 -3.87 22.45
N ALA A 340 5.18 -3.11 23.53
CA ALA A 340 5.88 -1.85 23.76
C ALA A 340 7.41 -2.04 23.82
N THR A 341 7.88 -3.11 24.46
CA THR A 341 9.32 -3.45 24.51
C THR A 341 9.90 -3.75 23.12
N PHE A 342 9.16 -4.46 22.27
CA PHE A 342 9.58 -4.72 20.90
C PHE A 342 9.64 -3.44 20.07
N ILE A 343 8.60 -2.61 20.15
CA ILE A 343 8.50 -1.35 19.40
C ILE A 343 9.68 -0.43 19.78
N ASP A 344 9.92 -0.20 21.07
CA ASP A 344 11.06 0.62 21.54
C ASP A 344 12.40 0.09 21.02
N ALA A 345 12.62 -1.23 21.11
CA ALA A 345 13.86 -1.84 20.66
C ALA A 345 14.03 -1.73 19.14
N LEU A 346 12.97 -1.96 18.34
CA LEU A 346 13.00 -1.84 16.88
C LEU A 346 13.27 -0.39 16.45
N GLN A 347 12.61 0.59 17.08
CA GLN A 347 12.85 2.01 16.83
C GLN A 347 14.28 2.41 17.20
N ARG A 348 14.80 1.98 18.36
CA ARG A 348 16.19 2.25 18.76
C ARG A 348 17.20 1.67 17.78
N ILE A 349 16.97 0.43 17.32
CA ILE A 349 17.83 -0.20 16.31
C ILE A 349 17.78 0.60 15.01
N ALA A 350 16.59 1.01 14.56
CA ALA A 350 16.42 1.82 13.36
C ALA A 350 17.13 3.19 13.45
N SER A 351 17.11 3.83 14.61
CA SER A 351 17.82 5.09 14.87
C SER A 351 19.34 4.98 14.87
N SER A 352 19.90 3.77 14.96
CA SER A 352 21.35 3.57 15.17
C SER A 352 22.20 3.77 13.92
N HIS A 353 21.59 3.78 12.74
CA HIS A 353 22.30 3.97 11.47
C HIS A 353 21.39 4.62 10.42
N GLY A 354 21.98 5.11 9.33
CA GLY A 354 21.21 5.55 8.15
C GLY A 354 20.28 4.43 7.64
N PRO A 355 19.04 4.75 7.24
CA PRO A 355 18.45 6.09 7.03
C PRO A 355 17.88 6.77 8.29
N GLY A 356 18.17 6.26 9.49
CA GLY A 356 17.62 6.78 10.74
C GLY A 356 16.16 6.35 10.98
N TYR A 357 15.57 6.88 12.05
CA TYR A 357 14.18 6.66 12.39
C TYR A 357 13.50 7.97 12.87
N PRO A 358 12.32 8.33 12.32
CA PRO A 358 11.72 7.75 11.12
C PRO A 358 12.67 7.81 9.92
N ALA A 359 12.59 6.84 9.00
CA ALA A 359 13.49 6.80 7.85
C ALA A 359 13.47 8.12 7.07
N ASP A 360 14.65 8.72 6.88
CA ASP A 360 14.81 9.94 6.10
C ASP A 360 14.31 9.70 4.65
N PRO A 361 13.27 10.42 4.18
CA PRO A 361 12.73 10.22 2.84
C PRO A 361 13.72 10.55 1.73
N ASP A 362 14.81 11.27 1.99
CA ASP A 362 15.87 11.60 1.04
C ASP A 362 17.14 10.74 1.24
N GLY A 363 17.04 9.67 2.02
CA GLY A 363 18.12 8.70 2.23
C GLY A 363 18.63 8.08 0.92
N HIS A 364 19.95 7.92 0.80
CA HIS A 364 20.54 7.35 -0.42
C HIS A 364 20.20 5.86 -0.59
N ALA A 365 19.92 5.47 -1.84
CA ALA A 365 19.50 4.12 -2.20
C ALA A 365 20.47 3.39 -3.12
N VAL A 366 21.63 3.93 -3.49
CA VAL A 366 22.48 3.30 -4.54
C VAL A 366 23.49 2.31 -3.96
N VAL A 367 24.20 2.67 -2.90
CA VAL A 367 25.35 1.91 -2.37
C VAL A 367 25.39 1.94 -0.84
N GLY A 368 26.41 1.32 -0.24
CA GLY A 368 26.68 1.41 1.20
C GLY A 368 25.73 0.60 2.07
N HIS A 369 25.90 0.71 3.39
CA HIS A 369 25.12 -0.06 4.38
C HIS A 369 23.64 0.32 4.42
N ASN A 370 23.27 1.51 3.94
CA ASN A 370 21.85 1.91 3.80
C ASN A 370 21.10 1.00 2.80
N THR A 371 21.84 0.37 1.88
CA THR A 371 21.30 -0.61 0.92
C THR A 371 21.36 -2.06 1.39
N GLU A 372 21.59 -2.27 2.68
CA GLU A 372 21.58 -3.58 3.34
C GLU A 372 20.35 -3.69 4.26
N GLY A 373 20.53 -4.20 5.48
CA GLY A 373 19.44 -4.61 6.34
C GLY A 373 18.67 -3.49 7.04
N TRP A 374 19.19 -2.26 7.16
CA TRP A 374 18.54 -1.22 7.97
C TRP A 374 17.15 -0.82 7.47
N LEU A 375 17.00 -0.75 6.15
CA LEU A 375 15.71 -0.48 5.53
C LEU A 375 15.07 -1.78 5.03
N LEU A 376 15.75 -2.48 4.11
CA LEU A 376 15.14 -3.50 3.25
C LEU A 376 14.68 -4.76 3.99
N THR A 377 15.46 -5.22 4.98
CA THR A 377 15.07 -6.32 5.88
C THR A 377 14.97 -5.87 7.33
N GLY A 378 14.82 -4.56 7.55
CA GLY A 378 14.80 -3.94 8.87
C GLY A 378 13.51 -3.18 9.04
N GLN A 379 13.55 -1.87 8.78
CA GLN A 379 12.39 -0.99 8.92
C GLN A 379 11.17 -1.40 8.07
N LEU A 380 11.35 -1.94 6.86
CA LEU A 380 10.21 -2.40 6.04
C LEU A 380 9.42 -3.52 6.73
N PRO A 381 9.97 -4.73 6.99
CA PRO A 381 9.22 -5.78 7.65
C PRO A 381 8.84 -5.43 9.09
N ALA A 382 9.69 -4.68 9.82
CA ALA A 382 9.38 -4.27 11.20
C ALA A 382 8.19 -3.31 11.26
N GLY A 383 8.13 -2.33 10.36
CA GLY A 383 7.01 -1.40 10.26
C GLY A 383 5.71 -2.11 9.88
N VAL A 384 5.76 -3.11 9.00
CA VAL A 384 4.61 -3.96 8.68
C VAL A 384 4.16 -4.77 9.91
N ALA A 385 5.10 -5.31 10.69
CA ALA A 385 4.77 -6.05 11.91
C ALA A 385 4.01 -5.17 12.92
N ILE A 386 4.58 -4.02 13.28
CA ILE A 386 4.06 -3.17 14.37
C ILE A 386 2.96 -2.19 13.93
N TYR A 387 2.46 -2.32 12.69
CA TYR A 387 1.61 -1.31 12.06
C TYR A 387 0.34 -0.95 12.83
N ASP A 388 -0.25 -1.92 13.55
CA ASP A 388 -1.47 -1.70 14.31
C ASP A 388 -1.22 -0.83 15.56
N GLU A 389 -0.01 -0.88 16.13
CA GLU A 389 0.42 -0.10 17.28
C GLU A 389 1.13 1.22 16.88
N ASP A 390 1.95 1.21 15.83
CA ASP A 390 2.69 2.37 15.33
C ASP A 390 2.93 2.29 13.81
N ARG A 391 2.25 3.17 13.07
CA ARG A 391 2.35 3.27 11.61
C ARG A 391 3.59 4.00 11.12
N THR A 392 4.27 4.76 12.00
CA THR A 392 5.35 5.68 11.64
C THR A 392 6.48 4.97 10.89
N MET A 393 6.89 3.79 11.38
CA MET A 393 7.97 3.02 10.76
C MET A 393 7.61 2.56 9.36
N SER A 394 6.40 2.01 9.18
CA SER A 394 5.91 1.53 7.89
C SER A 394 5.81 2.68 6.89
N ASP A 395 5.16 3.78 7.27
CA ASP A 395 4.90 4.90 6.38
C ASP A 395 6.21 5.58 5.92
N ALA A 396 7.16 5.78 6.84
CA ALA A 396 8.46 6.36 6.52
C ALA A 396 9.32 5.43 5.66
N ALA A 397 9.42 4.15 6.03
CA ALA A 397 10.23 3.17 5.31
C ALA A 397 9.69 2.91 3.89
N ALA A 398 8.37 2.76 3.74
CA ALA A 398 7.72 2.60 2.45
C ALA A 398 7.93 3.82 1.56
N ARG A 399 7.82 5.04 2.12
CA ARG A 399 8.07 6.29 1.37
C ARG A 399 9.49 6.31 0.80
N LEU A 400 10.50 6.07 1.62
CA LEU A 400 11.90 6.02 1.15
C LEU A 400 12.10 4.90 0.11
N PHE A 401 11.56 3.71 0.39
CA PHE A 401 11.70 2.55 -0.49
C PHE A 401 11.16 2.80 -1.90
N PHE A 402 9.90 3.24 -2.01
CA PHE A 402 9.28 3.45 -3.31
C PHE A 402 9.77 4.73 -4.01
N ARG A 403 10.19 5.76 -3.25
CA ARG A 403 10.74 7.00 -3.82
C ARG A 403 12.14 6.80 -4.40
N HIS A 404 13.00 6.04 -3.73
CA HIS A 404 14.42 5.95 -4.12
C HIS A 404 14.88 4.53 -4.44
N PHE A 405 14.54 3.52 -3.63
CA PHE A 405 15.04 2.17 -3.86
C PHE A 405 14.45 1.56 -5.13
N VAL A 406 13.13 1.61 -5.30
CA VAL A 406 12.45 1.03 -6.47
C VAL A 406 12.94 1.63 -7.80
N PRO A 407 12.97 2.97 -8.00
CA PRO A 407 13.46 3.54 -9.25
C PRO A 407 14.93 3.20 -9.54
N VAL A 408 15.80 3.26 -8.52
CA VAL A 408 17.22 2.94 -8.67
C VAL A 408 17.41 1.46 -9.06
N ARG A 409 16.73 0.53 -8.39
CA ARG A 409 16.78 -0.90 -8.75
C ARG A 409 16.24 -1.13 -10.15
N ASN A 410 15.09 -0.53 -10.48
CA ASN A 410 14.45 -0.73 -11.78
C ASN A 410 15.30 -0.25 -12.95
N PHE A 411 16.10 0.80 -12.74
CA PHE A 411 17.12 1.24 -13.69
C PHE A 411 18.27 0.23 -13.81
N VAL A 412 18.89 -0.15 -12.68
CA VAL A 412 20.05 -1.05 -12.66
C VAL A 412 19.72 -2.46 -13.16
N TYR A 413 18.56 -3.00 -12.79
CA TYR A 413 18.17 -4.37 -13.11
C TYR A 413 18.02 -4.63 -14.61
N GLN A 414 17.84 -3.58 -15.44
CA GLN A 414 17.85 -3.71 -16.90
C GLN A 414 19.19 -4.26 -17.43
N ALA A 415 20.29 -4.05 -16.70
CA ALA A 415 21.59 -4.62 -17.05
C ALA A 415 21.69 -6.13 -16.80
N HIS A 416 20.72 -6.73 -16.08
CA HIS A 416 20.79 -8.11 -15.61
C HIS A 416 22.04 -8.41 -14.75
N THR A 417 22.56 -7.38 -14.07
CA THR A 417 23.72 -7.44 -13.18
C THR A 417 23.50 -6.59 -11.94
N HIS A 418 24.30 -6.84 -10.92
CA HIS A 418 24.50 -5.97 -9.78
C HIS A 418 25.82 -5.22 -9.92
N HIS A 419 25.81 -3.91 -9.66
CA HIS A 419 26.96 -3.01 -9.83
C HIS A 419 27.96 -3.01 -8.65
N GLN A 420 27.91 -4.01 -7.76
CA GLN A 420 28.79 -4.07 -6.56
C GLN A 420 29.79 -5.22 -6.62
N GLY A 421 29.99 -5.79 -7.81
CA GLY A 421 31.00 -6.83 -7.98
C GLY A 421 30.58 -8.22 -7.50
N ASP A 422 31.53 -9.16 -7.58
CA ASP A 422 31.29 -10.59 -7.46
C ASP A 422 30.93 -11.06 -6.03
N SER A 423 31.37 -10.31 -5.02
CA SER A 423 31.15 -10.68 -3.62
C SER A 423 30.01 -9.89 -2.98
N TYR A 424 29.94 -8.56 -3.14
CA TYR A 424 28.88 -7.75 -2.52
C TYR A 424 27.50 -7.89 -3.17
N ILE A 425 27.39 -8.43 -4.39
CA ILE A 425 26.08 -8.85 -4.92
C ILE A 425 25.33 -9.76 -3.94
N THR A 426 26.05 -10.67 -3.28
CA THR A 426 25.44 -11.61 -2.33
C THR A 426 24.99 -10.92 -1.05
N THR A 427 25.75 -9.93 -0.58
CA THR A 427 25.40 -9.13 0.60
C THR A 427 24.18 -8.25 0.34
N ARG A 428 24.07 -7.61 -0.83
CA ARG A 428 23.05 -6.60 -1.14
C ARG A 428 21.76 -7.21 -1.69
N PHE A 429 21.87 -8.06 -2.70
CA PHE A 429 20.71 -8.49 -3.47
C PHE A 429 19.75 -9.39 -2.69
N GLN A 430 20.24 -10.12 -1.68
CA GLN A 430 19.37 -10.89 -0.77
C GLN A 430 18.36 -9.99 -0.02
N HIS A 431 18.73 -8.75 0.30
CA HIS A 431 17.82 -7.79 0.94
C HIS A 431 16.78 -7.27 -0.05
N ASP A 432 17.18 -6.97 -1.29
CA ASP A 432 16.25 -6.61 -2.36
C ASP A 432 15.23 -7.75 -2.60
N GLN A 433 15.68 -9.01 -2.62
CA GLN A 433 14.81 -10.18 -2.78
C GLN A 433 13.81 -10.32 -1.62
N ALA A 434 14.26 -10.17 -0.37
CA ALA A 434 13.34 -10.20 0.76
C ALA A 434 12.32 -9.06 0.71
N ALA A 435 12.72 -7.82 0.39
CA ALA A 435 11.78 -6.72 0.22
C ALA A 435 10.74 -7.00 -0.87
N ALA A 436 11.15 -7.57 -2.01
CA ALA A 436 10.24 -7.98 -3.08
C ALA A 436 9.21 -9.01 -2.60
N TRP A 437 9.66 -10.02 -1.86
CA TRP A 437 8.80 -11.06 -1.28
C TRP A 437 7.84 -10.52 -0.22
N LEU A 438 8.29 -9.60 0.64
CA LEU A 438 7.45 -8.94 1.64
C LEU A 438 6.22 -8.31 0.97
N PHE A 439 6.45 -7.43 0.00
CA PHE A 439 5.37 -6.74 -0.69
C PHE A 439 4.48 -7.69 -1.49
N ARG A 440 5.05 -8.68 -2.19
CA ARG A 440 4.24 -9.65 -2.92
C ARG A 440 3.30 -10.43 -2.00
N ARG A 441 3.81 -10.88 -0.84
CA ARG A 441 3.02 -11.62 0.15
C ARG A 441 1.96 -10.76 0.81
N MET A 442 2.18 -9.45 0.94
CA MET A 442 1.17 -8.48 1.35
C MET A 442 0.09 -8.20 0.28
N GLY A 443 0.18 -8.81 -0.91
CA GLY A 443 -0.77 -8.60 -2.00
C GLY A 443 -0.46 -7.37 -2.88
N ALA A 444 0.74 -6.80 -2.78
CA ALA A 444 1.16 -5.66 -3.61
C ALA A 444 1.56 -6.04 -5.03
N GLY A 445 1.75 -7.33 -5.31
CA GLY A 445 2.37 -7.79 -6.54
C GLY A 445 3.85 -7.43 -6.62
N ASP A 446 4.32 -7.14 -7.82
CA ASP A 446 5.74 -6.98 -8.13
C ASP A 446 6.15 -5.51 -8.02
N VAL A 447 6.96 -5.19 -7.02
CA VAL A 447 7.41 -3.82 -6.75
C VAL A 447 8.66 -3.43 -7.55
N PHE A 448 9.42 -4.42 -8.04
CA PHE A 448 10.57 -4.20 -8.89
C PHE A 448 10.29 -4.65 -10.34
N SER A 449 11.13 -4.18 -11.26
CA SER A 449 11.16 -4.61 -12.64
C SER A 449 11.34 -6.14 -12.75
N PRO A 450 10.60 -6.84 -13.64
CA PRO A 450 10.82 -8.26 -13.92
C PRO A 450 12.26 -8.60 -14.33
N ALA A 451 13.05 -7.62 -14.79
CA ALA A 451 14.46 -7.79 -15.10
C ALA A 451 15.31 -8.22 -13.87
N GLN A 452 14.82 -7.99 -12.64
CA GLN A 452 15.43 -8.50 -11.41
C GLN A 452 15.70 -10.00 -11.48
N ARG A 453 14.82 -10.77 -12.14
CA ARG A 453 14.95 -12.21 -12.41
C ARG A 453 16.34 -12.60 -12.91
N PHE A 454 16.92 -11.77 -13.78
CA PHE A 454 18.15 -12.10 -14.48
C PHE A 454 19.41 -11.63 -13.75
N VAL A 455 19.31 -10.86 -12.67
CA VAL A 455 20.48 -10.37 -11.92
C VAL A 455 21.38 -11.50 -11.38
N PRO A 456 20.84 -12.60 -10.81
CA PRO A 456 21.66 -13.73 -10.38
C PRO A 456 22.43 -14.41 -11.51
N TYR A 457 21.99 -14.27 -12.77
CA TYR A 457 22.69 -14.84 -13.91
C TYR A 457 24.08 -14.23 -14.09
N GLN A 458 24.35 -13.06 -13.51
CA GLN A 458 25.70 -12.49 -13.46
C GLN A 458 26.70 -13.48 -12.86
N TYR A 459 26.46 -14.05 -11.68
CA TYR A 459 27.42 -14.98 -11.06
C TYR A 459 27.37 -16.40 -11.65
N LEU A 460 26.27 -16.77 -12.33
CA LEU A 460 26.19 -18.03 -13.07
C LEU A 460 27.08 -17.97 -14.30
N TYR A 461 26.88 -16.94 -15.12
CA TYR A 461 27.76 -16.69 -16.24
C TYR A 461 29.17 -16.40 -15.76
N ASN A 462 29.38 -15.73 -14.61
CA ASN A 462 30.71 -15.43 -14.07
C ASN A 462 31.49 -16.59 -13.45
N LEU A 463 30.86 -17.76 -13.32
CA LEU A 463 31.49 -18.93 -12.72
C LEU A 463 32.62 -19.49 -13.59
N ARG A 464 33.80 -19.66 -13.01
CA ARG A 464 34.97 -20.32 -13.60
C ARG A 464 34.89 -21.84 -13.43
N PRO A 465 35.61 -22.62 -14.26
CA PRO A 465 35.62 -24.08 -14.12
C PRO A 465 36.12 -24.58 -12.76
N ASP A 466 36.99 -23.84 -12.08
CA ASP A 466 37.47 -24.17 -10.73
C ASP A 466 36.47 -23.83 -9.60
N GLY A 467 35.25 -23.41 -9.95
CA GLY A 467 34.19 -23.04 -9.00
C GLY A 467 34.30 -21.62 -8.46
N GLN A 468 35.38 -20.88 -8.76
CA GLN A 468 35.52 -19.48 -8.37
C GLN A 468 34.76 -18.54 -9.30
N GLN A 469 34.60 -17.28 -8.87
CA GLN A 469 34.02 -16.23 -9.71
C GLN A 469 35.14 -15.50 -10.48
N MET A 470 34.81 -15.00 -11.67
CA MET A 470 35.60 -13.91 -12.23
C MET A 470 35.56 -12.72 -11.26
N ARG A 471 36.73 -12.15 -10.97
CA ARG A 471 36.86 -11.05 -10.03
C ARG A 471 36.33 -9.78 -10.67
N SER A 472 35.48 -9.07 -9.94
CA SER A 472 34.91 -7.80 -10.36
C SER A 472 34.55 -7.00 -9.12
N GLY A 473 34.98 -5.74 -9.04
CA GLY A 473 34.81 -4.91 -7.85
C GLY A 473 35.52 -5.50 -6.63
N ASP A 474 34.96 -5.25 -5.44
CA ASP A 474 35.51 -5.76 -4.20
C ASP A 474 35.20 -7.25 -4.02
N THR A 475 36.25 -8.03 -3.80
CA THR A 475 36.18 -9.48 -3.68
C THR A 475 36.57 -9.96 -2.28
N PHE A 476 35.72 -10.78 -1.66
CA PHE A 476 36.07 -11.52 -0.42
C PHE A 476 35.71 -13.02 -0.48
N ASP A 477 34.85 -13.47 -1.40
CA ASP A 477 34.55 -14.91 -1.53
C ASP A 477 35.72 -15.64 -2.23
N GLN A 478 36.62 -16.16 -1.41
CA GLN A 478 37.79 -16.92 -1.86
C GLN A 478 37.44 -18.36 -2.26
N THR A 479 36.30 -18.89 -1.78
CA THR A 479 35.89 -20.27 -2.02
C THR A 479 35.14 -20.44 -3.34
N GLY A 480 34.46 -19.36 -3.80
CA GLY A 480 33.53 -19.40 -4.92
C GLY A 480 32.18 -20.04 -4.59
N ARG A 481 32.05 -20.66 -3.40
CA ARG A 481 30.93 -21.52 -3.01
C ARG A 481 30.01 -20.87 -1.96
N ASP A 482 30.02 -19.55 -1.83
CA ASP A 482 29.19 -18.81 -0.86
C ASP A 482 27.72 -19.28 -0.84
N SER A 483 27.23 -19.67 0.34
CA SER A 483 25.87 -20.17 0.51
C SER A 483 24.78 -19.15 0.19
N ARG A 484 25.10 -17.86 0.24
CA ARG A 484 24.18 -16.77 -0.13
C ARG A 484 23.85 -16.78 -1.62
N LYS A 485 24.73 -17.29 -2.49
CA LYS A 485 24.42 -17.48 -3.92
C LYS A 485 23.33 -18.53 -4.09
N ARG A 486 23.41 -19.64 -3.36
CA ARG A 486 22.35 -20.65 -3.31
C ARG A 486 21.03 -20.07 -2.81
N PHE A 487 21.11 -19.28 -1.72
CA PHE A 487 19.94 -18.64 -1.14
C PHE A 487 19.28 -17.65 -2.11
N ILE A 488 20.06 -16.81 -2.78
CA ILE A 488 19.57 -15.87 -3.81
C ILE A 488 18.95 -16.63 -4.99
N ALA A 489 19.57 -17.71 -5.46
CA ALA A 489 19.02 -18.54 -6.53
C ALA A 489 17.67 -19.14 -6.12
N MET A 490 17.53 -19.63 -4.88
CA MET A 490 16.26 -20.12 -4.35
C MET A 490 15.22 -19.00 -4.27
N MET A 491 15.52 -17.88 -3.62
CA MET A 491 14.59 -16.77 -3.41
C MET A 491 14.11 -16.17 -4.74
N THR A 492 15.03 -15.95 -5.69
CA THR A 492 14.71 -15.34 -6.99
C THR A 492 14.05 -16.35 -7.92
N GLY A 493 14.50 -17.61 -7.90
CA GLY A 493 13.94 -18.69 -8.70
C GLY A 493 12.49 -18.98 -8.32
N ALA A 494 12.19 -19.05 -7.03
CA ALA A 494 10.83 -19.19 -6.54
C ALA A 494 9.96 -17.95 -6.83
N TYR A 495 10.55 -16.76 -6.90
CA TYR A 495 9.79 -15.53 -7.17
C TYR A 495 9.37 -15.44 -8.64
N TYR A 496 10.21 -15.90 -9.57
CA TYR A 496 9.96 -15.74 -11.01
C TYR A 496 9.66 -17.05 -11.75
N ASP A 497 9.44 -18.13 -11.01
CA ASP A 497 9.35 -19.50 -11.53
C ASP A 497 10.49 -19.81 -12.51
N ASP A 498 11.72 -19.44 -12.13
CA ASP A 498 12.89 -19.58 -12.98
C ASP A 498 13.54 -20.97 -12.81
N PRO A 499 13.44 -21.86 -13.82
CA PRO A 499 13.89 -23.24 -13.66
C PRO A 499 15.41 -23.37 -13.57
N ILE A 500 16.17 -22.43 -14.14
CA ILE A 500 17.64 -22.42 -14.04
C ILE A 500 18.04 -22.10 -12.61
N LEU A 501 17.47 -21.04 -12.03
CA LEU A 501 17.79 -20.63 -10.67
C LEU A 501 17.35 -21.68 -9.64
N LEU A 502 16.19 -22.32 -9.84
CA LEU A 502 15.76 -23.44 -9.00
C LEU A 502 16.66 -24.67 -9.16
N GLY A 503 17.10 -24.98 -10.38
CA GLY A 503 18.10 -26.05 -10.62
C GLY A 503 19.44 -25.76 -9.96
N VAL A 504 19.89 -24.49 -9.97
CA VAL A 504 21.09 -24.05 -9.23
C VAL A 504 20.88 -24.20 -7.72
N ALA A 505 19.71 -23.86 -7.19
CA ALA A 505 19.38 -24.01 -5.78
C ALA A 505 19.38 -25.48 -5.32
N ASP A 506 19.08 -26.43 -6.21
CA ASP A 506 19.14 -27.87 -5.93
C ASP A 506 20.55 -28.45 -6.06
N SER A 507 21.39 -27.84 -6.89
CA SER A 507 22.76 -28.31 -7.15
C SER A 507 23.71 -28.14 -5.95
N ASP A 508 24.86 -28.81 -6.02
CA ASP A 508 25.97 -28.67 -5.07
C ASP A 508 26.97 -27.56 -5.44
N LEU A 509 26.60 -26.70 -6.39
CA LEU A 509 27.46 -25.62 -6.87
C LEU A 509 27.90 -24.69 -5.74
N PHE A 510 26.97 -24.35 -4.85
CA PHE A 510 27.17 -23.46 -3.71
C PHE A 510 26.85 -24.20 -2.41
N HIS A 511 27.51 -23.79 -1.32
CA HIS A 511 27.24 -24.33 0.00
C HIS A 511 25.77 -24.16 0.40
N HIS A 512 25.27 -25.06 1.22
CA HIS A 512 23.92 -24.94 1.73
C HIS A 512 23.79 -23.74 2.68
N TYR A 513 22.65 -23.04 2.61
CA TYR A 513 22.22 -22.13 3.67
C TYR A 513 21.72 -22.91 4.90
N GLY A 514 21.73 -22.22 6.05
CA GLY A 514 21.36 -22.79 7.34
C GLY A 514 19.84 -22.89 7.58
N SER A 515 19.47 -23.10 8.84
CA SER A 515 18.07 -23.29 9.26
C SER A 515 17.19 -22.08 9.00
N GLU A 516 17.68 -20.85 9.16
CA GLU A 516 16.90 -19.64 8.85
C GLU A 516 16.62 -19.51 7.35
N GLY A 517 17.61 -19.80 6.49
CA GLY A 517 17.37 -19.86 5.03
C GLY A 517 16.37 -20.95 4.64
N SER A 518 16.33 -22.04 5.40
CA SER A 518 15.37 -23.14 5.22
C SER A 518 13.94 -22.74 5.57
N VAL A 519 13.74 -21.74 6.45
CA VAL A 519 12.41 -21.16 6.70
C VAL A 519 11.90 -20.48 5.42
N PHE A 520 12.71 -19.65 4.78
CA PHE A 520 12.31 -18.98 3.53
C PHE A 520 12.08 -19.95 2.37
N GLU A 521 12.84 -21.04 2.29
CA GLU A 521 12.57 -22.11 1.32
C GLU A 521 11.17 -22.71 1.51
N LEU A 522 10.79 -23.04 2.76
CA LEU A 522 9.45 -23.54 3.08
C LEU A 522 8.36 -22.49 2.80
N LEU A 523 8.64 -21.21 3.06
CA LEU A 523 7.70 -20.13 2.80
C LEU A 523 7.44 -19.94 1.30
N PHE A 524 8.47 -20.01 0.46
CA PHE A 524 8.37 -19.44 -0.90
C PHE A 524 8.47 -20.44 -2.04
N ARG A 525 9.19 -21.55 -1.86
CA ARG A 525 9.39 -22.50 -2.94
C ARG A 525 8.18 -23.41 -3.07
N GLU A 526 7.61 -23.48 -4.26
CA GLU A 526 6.52 -24.42 -4.54
C GLU A 526 7.04 -25.86 -4.74
N PRO A 527 6.27 -26.88 -4.31
CA PRO A 527 6.64 -28.28 -4.50
C PRO A 527 6.74 -28.62 -5.98
N ASP A 528 7.73 -29.44 -6.33
CA ASP A 528 7.93 -29.97 -7.69
C ASP A 528 8.05 -28.89 -8.79
N ALA A 529 8.40 -27.66 -8.41
CA ALA A 529 8.66 -26.58 -9.34
C ALA A 529 9.73 -27.00 -10.36
N PRO A 530 9.50 -26.82 -11.68
CA PRO A 530 10.41 -27.30 -12.71
C PRO A 530 11.83 -26.77 -12.53
N THR A 531 12.82 -27.63 -12.79
CA THR A 531 14.24 -27.25 -12.75
C THR A 531 14.93 -27.57 -14.06
N GLN A 532 15.97 -26.79 -14.36
CA GLN A 532 16.83 -27.00 -15.52
C GLN A 532 18.30 -26.92 -15.10
N PRO A 533 19.17 -27.74 -15.70
CA PRO A 533 20.60 -27.72 -15.41
C PRO A 533 21.25 -26.47 -16.01
N LEU A 534 22.34 -26.00 -15.39
CA LEU A 534 23.12 -24.84 -15.84
C LEU A 534 23.56 -24.97 -17.32
N GLN A 535 23.83 -26.20 -17.76
CA GLN A 535 24.28 -26.55 -19.12
C GLN A 535 23.26 -26.19 -20.21
N SER A 536 21.99 -25.95 -19.86
CA SER A 536 20.97 -25.52 -20.80
C SER A 536 21.10 -24.05 -21.22
N LEU A 537 21.90 -23.26 -20.50
CA LEU A 537 22.12 -21.85 -20.82
C LEU A 537 22.95 -21.68 -22.11
N PRO A 538 22.64 -20.66 -22.93
CA PRO A 538 23.50 -20.23 -24.02
C PRO A 538 24.95 -19.97 -23.55
N LEU A 539 25.90 -20.21 -24.44
CA LEU A 539 27.32 -19.97 -24.15
C LEU A 539 27.68 -18.49 -24.09
N THR A 540 26.84 -17.63 -24.68
CA THR A 540 27.06 -16.18 -24.72
C THR A 540 25.89 -15.46 -24.08
N LYS A 541 26.19 -14.49 -23.22
CA LYS A 541 25.20 -13.56 -22.68
C LYS A 541 25.72 -12.14 -22.77
N TYR A 542 24.89 -11.27 -23.33
CA TYR A 542 25.04 -9.84 -23.24
C TYR A 542 24.28 -9.31 -22.01
N PHE A 543 24.94 -8.47 -21.23
CA PHE A 543 24.45 -7.72 -20.08
C PHE A 543 24.26 -6.27 -20.54
N PRO A 544 23.00 -5.83 -20.74
CA PRO A 544 22.70 -4.53 -21.34
C PRO A 544 23.18 -3.33 -20.51
N ALA A 545 22.96 -2.14 -21.05
CA ALA A 545 23.10 -0.90 -20.28
C ALA A 545 22.24 -0.94 -19.00
N PRO A 546 22.69 -0.32 -17.89
CA PRO A 546 23.88 0.53 -17.79
C PRO A 546 25.24 -0.20 -17.63
N MET A 547 25.30 -1.54 -17.67
CA MET A 547 26.57 -2.26 -17.49
C MET A 547 27.37 -2.40 -18.79
N GLY A 548 26.74 -2.90 -19.87
CA GLY A 548 27.39 -2.99 -21.19
C GLY A 548 28.46 -4.08 -21.30
N GLU A 549 28.23 -5.25 -20.70
CA GLU A 549 29.19 -6.37 -20.69
C GLU A 549 28.76 -7.54 -21.58
N MET A 550 29.70 -8.21 -22.23
CA MET A 550 29.46 -9.50 -22.88
C MET A 550 30.33 -10.57 -22.28
N VAL A 551 29.70 -11.71 -21.98
CA VAL A 551 30.35 -12.94 -21.57
C VAL A 551 30.21 -13.95 -22.69
N ALA A 552 31.32 -14.53 -23.13
CA ALA A 552 31.34 -15.68 -24.03
C ALA A 552 32.07 -16.86 -23.38
N ARG A 553 31.47 -18.05 -23.43
CA ARG A 553 32.02 -19.32 -22.93
C ARG A 553 32.19 -20.30 -24.09
N THR A 554 33.02 -21.33 -23.92
CA THR A 554 33.05 -22.49 -24.84
C THR A 554 32.30 -23.70 -24.28
N GLY A 555 31.88 -23.65 -23.01
CA GLY A 555 31.11 -24.69 -22.36
C GLY A 555 30.79 -24.38 -20.88
N TRP A 556 30.17 -25.35 -20.22
CA TRP A 556 29.72 -25.30 -18.82
C TRP A 556 30.35 -26.38 -17.93
N HIS A 557 31.38 -27.08 -18.40
CA HIS A 557 32.05 -28.13 -17.63
C HIS A 557 32.86 -27.51 -16.49
N LEU A 558 32.61 -27.98 -15.28
CA LEU A 558 33.32 -27.62 -14.07
C LEU A 558 34.37 -28.69 -13.74
N GLY A 559 35.40 -28.29 -13.00
CA GLY A 559 36.54 -29.13 -12.62
C GLY A 559 37.85 -28.59 -13.18
N VAL A 560 38.94 -28.90 -12.48
CA VAL A 560 40.31 -28.48 -12.83
C VAL A 560 40.78 -29.02 -14.18
N GLU A 561 40.19 -30.12 -14.65
CA GLU A 561 40.47 -30.75 -15.95
C GLU A 561 39.65 -30.15 -17.11
N SER A 562 38.75 -29.21 -16.82
CA SER A 562 37.92 -28.58 -17.84
C SER A 562 38.78 -27.77 -18.82
N ARG A 563 38.56 -28.00 -20.12
CA ARG A 563 39.17 -27.22 -21.21
C ARG A 563 38.29 -26.05 -21.65
N ASP A 564 37.18 -25.81 -20.95
CA ASP A 564 36.26 -24.74 -21.31
C ASP A 564 36.90 -23.38 -21.04
N LEU A 565 37.01 -22.57 -22.09
CA LEU A 565 37.51 -21.20 -22.04
C LEU A 565 36.37 -20.21 -21.90
N ARG A 566 36.72 -19.04 -21.37
CA ARG A 566 35.77 -17.94 -21.19
C ARG A 566 36.44 -16.59 -21.43
N HIS A 567 35.74 -15.72 -22.14
CA HIS A 567 36.16 -14.36 -22.48
C HIS A 567 35.12 -13.35 -21.98
N ILE A 568 35.58 -12.24 -21.42
CA ILE A 568 34.74 -11.07 -21.07
C ILE A 568 35.19 -9.88 -21.91
N SER A 569 34.25 -9.19 -22.56
CA SER A 569 34.49 -7.95 -23.29
C SER A 569 33.50 -6.89 -22.84
N ALA A 570 33.98 -5.70 -22.49
CA ALA A 570 33.15 -4.54 -22.18
C ALA A 570 33.02 -3.66 -23.43
N PHE A 571 31.79 -3.27 -23.77
CA PHE A 571 31.51 -2.30 -24.83
C PHE A 571 31.20 -0.97 -24.13
N VAL A 572 32.15 -0.03 -24.19
CA VAL A 572 32.02 1.32 -23.62
C VAL A 572 31.12 2.18 -24.48
#